data_AF-A0A3E0P0A6-F1
#
_entry.id   AF-A0A3E0P0A6-F1
#
_cell.length_a   1.000
_cell.length_b   1.000
_cell.length_c   1.000
_cell.angle_alpha   90.00
_cell.angle_beta   90.00
_cell.angle_gamma   90.00
#
_symmetry.space_group_name_H-M   'P 1'
#
loop_
_entity.id
_entity.type
_entity.pdbx_description
1 polymer ?
#
loop_
_entity_poly.entity_id
_entity_poly.type
_entity_poly.pdbx_seq_one_letter_code
_entity_poly.pdbx_strand_id
1 'polypeptide(L)'
;MSRPALASWRRAVALLACAVTALALLLPIPVLAGWVEAAGLGALLERLLRDDGVSSGPVPVDKLVHVVLFAALTAIVAWSSPRRIALTPLWPSALFVLLYSWALEVLQGLLGVRAAELADALGNALGIALAWAGLTLLRRLSAPPAVGSEVVG
;
A
#
# COMPACT_ATOMS: atom_id res chain seq x y z
N MET A 1 4.79 -11.07 -32.99
CA MET A 1 3.43 -10.61 -32.62
C MET A 1 2.76 -9.98 -33.82
N SER A 2 1.52 -10.37 -34.13
CA SER A 2 0.74 -9.75 -35.21
C SER A 2 0.27 -8.35 -34.81
N ARG A 3 0.24 -7.40 -35.77
CA ARG A 3 -0.25 -6.01 -35.57
C ARG A 3 -1.58 -5.89 -34.79
N PRO A 4 -2.60 -6.75 -34.96
CA PRO A 4 -3.82 -6.68 -34.15
C PRO A 4 -3.62 -6.95 -32.65
N ALA A 5 -2.66 -7.79 -32.26
CA ALA A 5 -2.36 -8.09 -30.85
C ALA A 5 -1.69 -6.91 -30.12
N LEU A 6 -0.92 -6.10 -30.84
CA LEU A 6 -0.33 -4.86 -30.32
C LEU A 6 -1.39 -3.78 -30.07
N ALA A 7 -2.42 -3.73 -30.91
CA ALA A 7 -3.50 -2.75 -30.78
C ALA A 7 -4.46 -3.07 -29.62
N SER A 8 -4.79 -4.35 -29.39
CA SER A 8 -5.60 -4.77 -28.25
C SER A 8 -4.86 -4.59 -26.93
N TRP A 9 -3.56 -4.87 -26.91
CA TRP A 9 -2.68 -4.65 -25.77
C TRP A 9 -2.65 -3.18 -25.33
N ARG A 10 -2.39 -2.25 -26.26
CA ARG A 10 -2.32 -0.81 -25.95
C ARG A 10 -3.64 -0.27 -25.40
N ARG A 11 -4.78 -0.79 -25.86
CA ARG A 11 -6.11 -0.44 -25.30
C ARG A 11 -6.28 -0.96 -23.89
N ALA A 12 -5.86 -2.19 -23.60
CA ALA A 12 -5.92 -2.74 -22.25
C ALA A 12 -5.07 -1.95 -21.26
N VAL A 13 -3.84 -1.55 -21.65
CA VAL A 13 -2.98 -0.69 -20.83
C VAL A 13 -3.62 0.69 -20.59
N ALA A 14 -4.18 1.30 -21.63
CA ALA A 14 -4.83 2.61 -21.51
C ALA A 14 -6.07 2.56 -20.59
N LEU A 15 -6.88 1.51 -20.69
CA LEU A 15 -8.05 1.31 -19.83
C LEU A 15 -7.64 1.08 -18.37
N LEU A 16 -6.58 0.30 -18.13
CA LEU A 16 -6.04 0.08 -16.79
C LEU A 16 -5.51 1.39 -16.19
N ALA A 17 -4.73 2.16 -16.95
CA ALA A 17 -4.20 3.46 -16.50
C ALA A 17 -5.33 4.47 -16.19
N CYS A 18 -6.38 4.51 -17.02
CA CYS A 18 -7.56 5.33 -16.76
C CYS A 18 -8.29 4.87 -15.50
N ALA A 19 -8.44 3.56 -15.28
CA ALA A 19 -9.08 3.02 -14.09
C ALA A 19 -8.30 3.35 -12.81
N VAL A 20 -6.97 3.20 -12.82
CA VAL A 20 -6.08 3.56 -11.69
C VAL A 20 -6.15 5.06 -11.40
N THR A 21 -6.11 5.90 -12.45
CA THR A 21 -6.22 7.35 -12.31
C THR A 21 -7.59 7.76 -11.75
N ALA A 22 -8.67 7.18 -12.26
CA ALA A 22 -10.02 7.44 -11.75
C ALA A 22 -10.16 6.99 -10.29
N LEU A 23 -9.59 5.83 -9.93
CA LEU A 23 -9.58 5.33 -8.56
C LEU A 23 -8.79 6.27 -7.62
N ALA A 24 -7.67 6.82 -8.08
CA ALA A 24 -6.89 7.81 -7.35
C ALA A 24 -7.64 9.15 -7.17
N LEU A 25 -8.43 9.57 -8.16
CA LEU A 25 -9.27 10.77 -8.10
C LEU A 25 -10.50 10.61 -7.20
N LEU A 26 -10.92 9.36 -6.92
CA LEU A 26 -11.98 9.05 -5.95
C LEU A 26 -11.46 9.06 -4.50
N LEU A 27 -10.14 9.16 -4.28
CA LEU A 27 -9.58 9.23 -2.94
C LEU A 27 -9.73 10.65 -2.38
N PRO A 28 -10.18 10.80 -1.11
CA PRO A 28 -10.29 12.10 -0.49
C PRO A 28 -8.91 12.79 -0.43
N ILE A 29 -8.87 14.12 -0.61
CA ILE A 29 -7.67 14.97 -0.57
C ILE A 29 -6.65 14.60 0.54
N PRO A 30 -7.06 14.30 1.79
CA PRO A 30 -6.11 13.85 2.82
C PRO A 30 -5.35 12.56 2.48
N VAL A 31 -5.94 11.66 1.70
CA VAL A 31 -5.25 10.48 1.19
C VAL A 31 -4.20 10.93 0.16
N LEU A 32 -4.55 11.79 -0.80
CA LEU A 32 -3.62 12.37 -1.78
C LEU A 32 -2.47 13.17 -1.14
N ALA A 33 -2.72 13.86 -0.03
CA ALA A 33 -1.65 14.51 0.74
C ALA A 33 -0.74 13.47 1.40
N GLY A 34 -1.30 12.40 1.99
CA GLY A 34 -0.54 11.28 2.50
C GLY A 34 0.27 10.55 1.42
N TRP A 35 -0.15 10.55 0.15
CA TRP A 35 0.63 10.04 -0.98
C TRP A 35 1.90 10.84 -1.23
N VAL A 36 1.82 12.18 -1.18
CA VAL A 36 2.98 13.07 -1.35
C VAL A 36 3.96 12.89 -0.18
N GLU A 37 3.43 12.78 1.03
CA GLU A 37 4.24 12.52 2.23
C GLU A 37 4.90 11.14 2.21
N ALA A 38 4.19 10.10 1.76
CA ALA A 38 4.72 8.75 1.61
C ALA A 38 5.81 8.68 0.53
N ALA A 39 5.62 9.34 -0.62
CA ALA A 39 6.65 9.43 -1.66
C ALA A 39 7.89 10.18 -1.16
N GLY A 40 7.70 11.28 -0.41
CA GLY A 40 8.79 12.00 0.25
C GLY A 40 9.52 11.14 1.29
N LEU A 41 8.78 10.35 2.08
CA LEU A 41 9.33 9.41 3.05
C LEU A 41 10.14 8.30 2.36
N GLY A 42 9.66 7.76 1.24
CA GLY A 42 10.37 6.76 0.45
C GLY A 42 11.70 7.29 -0.08
N ALA A 43 11.70 8.50 -0.65
CA ALA A 43 12.91 9.15 -1.13
C ALA A 43 13.90 9.48 0.01
N LEU A 44 13.39 9.89 1.17
CA LEU A 44 14.21 10.14 2.36
C LEU A 44 14.82 8.85 2.90
N LEU A 45 14.03 7.78 3.00
CA LEU A 45 14.49 6.47 3.47
C LEU A 45 15.54 5.88 2.54
N GLU A 46 15.32 5.95 1.22
CA GLU A 46 16.32 5.49 0.25
C GLU A 46 17.63 6.25 0.43
N ARG A 47 17.57 7.57 0.65
CA ARG A 47 18.76 8.40 0.86
C ARG A 47 19.48 8.04 2.17
N LEU A 48 18.76 7.96 3.28
CA LEU A 48 19.33 7.60 4.58
C LEU A 48 19.95 6.20 4.56
N LEU A 49 19.25 5.21 4.02
CA LEU A 49 19.72 3.82 3.98
C LEU A 49 20.87 3.60 2.98
N ARG A 50 20.95 4.41 1.92
CA ARG A 50 22.06 4.36 0.96
C ARG A 50 23.33 5.02 1.52
N ASP A 51 23.19 6.11 2.28
CA ASP A 51 24.32 6.86 2.86
C ASP A 51 24.99 6.10 4.03
N ASP A 52 24.24 5.26 4.76
CA ASP A 52 24.77 4.47 5.90
C ASP A 52 25.52 3.18 5.49
N GLY A 53 25.71 2.91 4.20
CA GLY A 53 26.40 1.70 3.71
C GLY A 53 25.63 0.38 3.90
N VAL A 54 24.34 0.47 4.29
CA VAL A 54 23.42 -0.66 4.51
C VAL A 54 23.11 -1.45 3.22
N SER A 55 23.52 -0.92 2.06
CA SER A 55 23.39 -1.59 0.74
C SER A 55 24.16 -2.91 0.62
N SER A 56 24.98 -3.27 1.61
CA SER A 56 25.75 -4.53 1.67
C SER A 56 25.02 -5.68 2.40
N GLY A 57 23.84 -5.42 2.98
CA GLY A 57 23.03 -6.44 3.66
C GLY A 57 22.35 -7.44 2.71
N PRO A 58 21.83 -8.57 3.23
CA PRO A 58 21.21 -9.62 2.42
C PRO A 58 19.89 -9.20 1.76
N VAL A 59 19.28 -8.10 2.21
CA VAL A 59 18.05 -7.54 1.63
C VAL A 59 18.38 -6.17 1.01
N PRO A 60 18.15 -6.00 -0.30
CA PRO A 60 18.37 -4.73 -0.97
C PRO A 60 17.51 -3.59 -0.37
N VAL A 61 18.11 -2.40 -0.22
CA VAL A 61 17.48 -1.21 0.39
C VAL A 61 16.18 -0.82 -0.29
N ASP A 62 16.08 -0.97 -1.62
CA ASP A 62 14.87 -0.73 -2.38
C ASP A 62 13.70 -1.56 -1.83
N LYS A 63 13.92 -2.84 -1.47
CA LYS A 63 12.84 -3.70 -0.95
C LYS A 63 12.35 -3.22 0.42
N LEU A 64 13.25 -2.69 1.26
CA LEU A 64 12.86 -2.09 2.54
C LEU A 64 11.98 -0.85 2.33
N VAL A 65 12.30 -0.02 1.33
CA VAL A 65 11.48 1.14 0.95
C VAL A 65 10.08 0.69 0.55
N HIS A 66 9.94 -0.36 -0.27
CA HIS A 66 8.64 -0.93 -0.63
C HIS A 66 7.83 -1.37 0.60
N VAL A 67 8.45 -2.11 1.53
CA VAL A 67 7.79 -2.53 2.78
C VAL A 67 7.31 -1.34 3.60
N VAL A 68 8.19 -0.37 3.87
CA VAL A 68 7.86 0.78 4.72
C VAL A 68 6.82 1.69 4.07
N LEU A 69 6.96 1.95 2.77
CA LEU A 69 6.05 2.80 2.00
C LEU A 69 4.63 2.25 2.02
N PHE A 70 4.46 0.96 1.72
CA PHE A 70 3.13 0.35 1.66
C PHE A 70 2.54 0.06 3.05
N ALA A 71 3.37 -0.12 4.07
CA ALA A 71 2.92 -0.11 5.45
C ALA A 71 2.34 1.27 5.84
N ALA A 72 3.07 2.35 5.56
CA ALA A 72 2.64 3.71 5.83
C ALA A 72 1.35 4.05 5.06
N LEU A 73 1.28 3.71 3.77
CA LEU A 73 0.09 3.94 2.95
C LEU A 73 -1.14 3.20 3.50
N THR A 74 -0.97 1.95 3.92
CA THR A 74 -2.05 1.16 4.54
C THR A 74 -2.51 1.81 5.84
N ALA A 75 -1.59 2.29 6.66
CA ALA A 75 -1.92 3.02 7.88
C ALA A 75 -2.68 4.32 7.59
N ILE A 76 -2.22 5.12 6.61
CA ILE A 76 -2.88 6.37 6.19
C ILE A 76 -4.31 6.10 5.68
N VAL A 77 -4.49 5.11 4.79
CA VAL A 77 -5.80 4.75 4.25
C VAL A 77 -6.74 4.20 5.34
N ALA A 78 -6.19 3.48 6.32
CA ALA A 78 -6.97 3.05 7.49
C ALA A 78 -7.35 4.24 8.40
N TRP A 79 -6.49 5.27 8.49
CA TRP A 79 -6.67 6.43 9.35
C TRP A 79 -7.50 7.56 8.73
N SER A 80 -7.56 7.64 7.40
CA SER A 80 -8.32 8.66 6.66
C SER A 80 -9.84 8.57 6.86
N SER A 81 -10.32 7.61 7.67
CA SER A 81 -11.68 7.59 8.20
C SER A 81 -11.66 7.52 9.74
N PRO A 82 -11.39 8.64 10.45
CA PRO A 82 -11.24 8.65 11.91
C PRO A 82 -12.50 8.19 12.66
N ARG A 83 -13.69 8.49 12.11
CA ARG A 83 -14.99 8.04 12.66
C ARG A 83 -15.20 6.52 12.57
N ARG A 84 -14.29 5.78 11.96
CA ARG A 84 -14.47 4.39 11.54
C ARG A 84 -13.42 3.42 12.11
N ILE A 85 -12.36 3.90 12.77
CA ILE A 85 -11.30 3.02 13.30
C ILE A 85 -11.83 2.09 14.41
N ALA A 86 -12.84 2.48 15.17
CA ALA A 86 -13.43 1.59 16.18
C ALA A 86 -14.41 0.55 15.60
N LEU A 87 -15.06 0.84 14.47
CA LEU A 87 -16.25 0.08 14.00
C LEU A 87 -16.12 -0.52 12.60
N THR A 88 -15.11 -0.11 11.83
CA THR A 88 -15.01 -0.49 10.41
C THR A 88 -13.95 -1.55 10.25
N PRO A 89 -14.23 -2.65 9.54
CA PRO A 89 -13.22 -3.67 9.29
C PRO A 89 -12.00 -3.04 8.59
N LEU A 90 -10.79 -3.45 8.99
CA LEU A 90 -9.53 -2.98 8.38
C LEU A 90 -9.22 -3.66 7.04
N TRP A 91 -9.81 -4.83 6.81
CA TRP A 91 -9.52 -5.64 5.62
C TRP A 91 -9.86 -4.94 4.28
N PRO A 92 -10.89 -4.08 4.14
CA PRO A 92 -11.14 -3.37 2.88
C PRO A 92 -10.02 -2.38 2.53
N SER A 93 -9.46 -1.69 3.53
CA SER A 93 -8.32 -0.78 3.34
C SER A 93 -7.08 -1.55 2.91
N ALA A 94 -6.77 -2.67 3.58
CA ALA A 94 -5.65 -3.53 3.20
C ALA A 94 -5.82 -4.11 1.79
N LEU A 95 -7.04 -4.58 1.45
CA LEU A 95 -7.35 -5.09 0.12
C LEU A 95 -7.23 -4.02 -0.96
N PHE A 96 -7.74 -2.81 -0.70
CA PHE A 96 -7.61 -1.68 -1.61
C PHE A 96 -6.14 -1.38 -1.91
N VAL A 97 -5.32 -1.23 -0.87
CA VAL A 97 -3.88 -0.93 -1.04
C VAL A 97 -3.16 -2.07 -1.75
N LEU A 98 -3.52 -3.33 -1.46
CA LEU A 98 -2.95 -4.49 -2.14
C LEU A 98 -3.26 -4.47 -3.64
N LEU A 99 -4.52 -4.32 -4.02
CA LEU A 99 -4.95 -4.25 -5.42
C LEU A 99 -4.31 -3.06 -6.14
N TYR A 100 -4.23 -1.92 -5.47
CA TYR A 100 -3.57 -0.74 -6.00
C TYR A 100 -2.06 -0.97 -6.22
N SER A 101 -1.36 -1.54 -5.23
CA SER A 101 0.07 -1.86 -5.33
C SER A 101 0.36 -2.80 -6.50
N TRP A 102 -0.49 -3.82 -6.68
CA TRP A 102 -0.38 -4.77 -7.77
C TRP A 102 -0.63 -4.10 -9.13
N ALA A 103 -1.62 -3.23 -9.23
CA ALA A 103 -1.91 -2.49 -10.44
C ALA A 103 -0.74 -1.58 -10.85
N LEU A 104 -0.05 -0.97 -9.89
CA LEU A 104 1.15 -0.17 -10.16
C LEU A 104 2.30 -1.01 -10.71
N GLU A 105 2.62 -2.16 -10.09
CA GLU A 105 3.67 -3.07 -10.57
C GLU A 105 3.40 -3.55 -12.00
N VAL A 106 2.15 -3.94 -12.26
CA VAL A 106 1.72 -4.31 -13.62
C VAL A 106 1.91 -3.13 -14.57
N LEU A 107 1.44 -1.93 -14.21
CA LEU A 107 1.55 -0.75 -15.06
C LEU A 107 3.01 -0.34 -15.33
N GLN A 108 3.90 -0.43 -14.34
CA GLN A 108 5.33 -0.17 -14.51
C GLN A 108 5.97 -1.15 -15.50
N GLY A 109 5.61 -2.44 -15.38
CA GLY A 109 5.99 -3.48 -16.35
C GLY A 109 5.46 -3.20 -17.76
N LEU A 110 4.20 -2.79 -17.88
CA LEU A 110 3.54 -2.49 -19.15
C LEU A 110 4.10 -1.25 -19.85
N LEU A 111 4.43 -0.21 -19.09
CA LEU A 111 4.98 1.04 -19.59
C LEU A 111 6.48 0.96 -19.88
N GLY A 112 7.13 -0.16 -19.55
CA GLY A 112 8.57 -0.34 -19.74
C GLY A 112 9.41 0.58 -18.84
N VAL A 113 8.81 1.13 -17.77
CA VAL A 113 9.53 1.94 -16.77
C VAL A 113 10.52 1.06 -16.03
N ARG A 114 10.10 -0.16 -15.70
CA ARG A 114 10.90 -1.21 -15.04
C ARG A 114 10.27 -2.56 -15.29
N ALA A 115 11.04 -3.65 -15.24
CA ALA A 115 10.47 -4.99 -15.25
C ALA A 115 9.62 -5.20 -13.99
N ALA A 116 8.42 -5.76 -14.13
CA ALA A 116 7.61 -6.13 -12.97
C ALA A 116 8.38 -7.15 -12.13
N GLU A 117 8.76 -6.77 -10.92
CA GLU A 117 9.57 -7.60 -10.04
C GLU A 117 8.68 -8.22 -8.96
N LEU A 118 8.62 -9.55 -8.95
CA LEU A 118 7.90 -10.28 -7.89
C LEU A 118 8.38 -9.87 -6.50
N ALA A 119 9.67 -9.56 -6.36
CA ALA A 119 10.25 -9.11 -5.11
C ALA A 119 9.64 -7.79 -4.60
N ASP A 120 9.29 -6.85 -5.48
CA ASP A 120 8.61 -5.60 -5.11
C ASP A 120 7.18 -5.85 -4.69
N ALA A 121 6.44 -6.65 -5.46
CA ALA A 121 5.08 -7.03 -5.13
C ALA A 121 5.00 -7.72 -3.76
N LEU A 122 5.98 -8.58 -3.44
CA LEU A 122 6.11 -9.21 -2.13
C LEU A 122 6.47 -8.20 -1.03
N GLY A 123 7.36 -7.25 -1.30
CA GLY A 123 7.68 -6.15 -0.38
C GLY A 123 6.45 -5.29 -0.05
N ASN A 124 5.68 -4.92 -1.07
CA ASN A 124 4.43 -4.18 -0.93
C ASN A 124 3.44 -4.97 -0.06
N ALA A 125 3.21 -6.24 -0.39
CA ALA A 125 2.29 -7.12 0.33
C ALA A 125 2.71 -7.30 1.81
N LEU A 126 4.00 -7.46 2.09
CA LEU A 126 4.53 -7.57 3.44
C LEU A 126 4.29 -6.27 4.24
N GLY A 127 4.56 -5.11 3.64
CA GLY A 127 4.27 -3.81 4.26
C GLY A 127 2.80 -3.65 4.66
N ILE A 128 1.90 -4.00 3.73
CA ILE A 128 0.45 -3.98 3.96
C ILE A 128 0.05 -4.92 5.10
N ALA A 129 0.58 -6.15 5.09
CA ALA A 129 0.28 -7.16 6.11
C ALA A 129 0.75 -6.71 7.50
N LEU A 130 1.95 -6.14 7.61
CA LEU A 130 2.50 -5.62 8.86
C LEU A 130 1.66 -4.46 9.41
N ALA A 131 1.28 -3.50 8.56
CA ALA A 131 0.42 -2.39 8.97
C ALA A 131 -0.96 -2.88 9.42
N TRP A 132 -1.57 -3.81 8.69
CA TRP A 132 -2.85 -4.40 9.05
C TRP A 132 -2.79 -5.14 10.39
N ALA A 133 -1.75 -5.96 10.61
CA ALA A 133 -1.52 -6.67 11.86
C ALA A 133 -1.31 -5.70 13.04
N GLY A 134 -0.46 -4.68 12.86
CA GLY A 134 -0.20 -3.66 13.87
C GLY A 134 -1.45 -2.88 14.27
N LEU A 135 -2.24 -2.43 13.30
CA LEU A 135 -3.52 -1.75 13.56
C LEU A 135 -4.54 -2.66 14.25
N THR A 136 -4.58 -3.94 13.88
CA THR A 136 -5.46 -4.93 14.53
C THR A 136 -5.06 -5.14 15.99
N LEU A 137 -3.75 -5.23 16.27
CA LEU A 137 -3.23 -5.33 17.63
C LEU A 137 -3.57 -4.08 18.45
N LEU A 138 -3.31 -2.89 17.89
CA LEU A 138 -3.63 -1.61 18.55
C LEU A 138 -5.11 -1.52 18.90
N ARG A 139 -6.01 -1.91 17.99
CA ARG A 139 -7.46 -1.97 18.27
C ARG A 139 -7.80 -2.88 19.43
N ARG A 140 -7.16 -4.05 19.53
CA ARG A 140 -7.38 -4.99 20.63
C ARG A 140 -6.90 -4.42 21.96
N LEU A 141 -5.77 -3.72 21.97
CA LEU A 141 -5.21 -3.09 23.17
C LEU A 141 -5.99 -1.84 23.61
N SER A 142 -6.67 -1.16 22.69
CA SER A 142 -7.49 0.03 22.98
C SER A 142 -8.96 -0.26 23.25
N ALA A 143 -9.42 -1.50 23.09
CA ALA A 143 -10.81 -1.85 23.36
C ALA A 143 -11.09 -1.72 24.88
N PRO A 144 -12.19 -1.06 25.30
CA PRO A 144 -12.56 -1.03 26.70
C PRO A 144 -12.76 -2.47 27.20
N PRO A 145 -12.41 -2.76 28.48
CA PRO A 145 -12.67 -4.07 29.06
C PRO A 145 -14.14 -4.41 28.86
N ALA A 146 -14.43 -5.64 28.44
CA ALA A 146 -15.81 -6.11 28.31
C ALA A 146 -16.47 -5.92 29.68
N VAL A 147 -17.42 -4.98 29.77
CA VAL A 147 -18.18 -4.77 31.01
C VAL A 147 -18.87 -6.09 31.30
N GLY A 148 -18.45 -6.73 32.38
CA GLY A 148 -18.86 -8.07 32.76
C GLY A 148 -20.37 -8.18 32.75
N SER A 149 -20.87 -9.22 32.09
CA SER A 149 -22.23 -9.73 32.21
C SER A 149 -22.42 -10.45 33.56
N GLU A 150 -22.01 -9.80 34.65
CA GLU A 150 -22.30 -10.16 36.03
C GLU A 150 -23.01 -8.90 36.57
N VAL A 151 -24.30 -8.88 36.89
CA VAL A 151 -24.97 -9.66 37.93
C VAL A 151 -26.47 -9.74 37.56
N VAL A 152 -26.94 -10.91 37.19
CA VAL A 152 -28.35 -11.31 37.37
C VAL A 152 -28.29 -12.67 38.05
N GLY A 153 -28.47 -12.66 39.37
CA GLY A 153 -28.45 -13.81 40.26
C GLY A 153 -28.44 -13.35 41.69
#